data_AF-A0A955R5C8-F1
#
_entry.id   AF-A0A955R5C8-F1
#
_cell.length_a   1.000
_cell.length_b   1.000
_cell.length_c   1.000
_cell.angle_alpha   90.00
_cell.angle_beta   90.00
_cell.angle_gamma   90.00
#
_symmetry.space_group_name_H-M   'P 1'
#
loop_
_entity.id
_entity.type
_entity.pdbx_description
1 polymer ?
#
loop_
_entity_poly.entity_id
_entity_poly.type
_entity_poly.pdbx_seq_one_letter_code
_entity_poly.pdbx_strand_id
1 'polypeptide(L)'
;MNRASLVLLLAAACAPQNAEITSGSYIAFLADDNSLTLAKERIDPTDFDTAFNVDCRDFASDEEEAALRLENPLDICGPNKWPPEYEEWGVQSGYHVFSEPLDPWRGEALITGEGDLQIAFHQHVNGEDLRIIMSVDPDFGPVSCDNTGDGFVHVRKDHADWVTHWSTELSDLEGKQDQFGDALDVLDGLWDGRLYFLNSVGYQLNPQSTDEFWSLPTYWSAGAAQGKFSEEPFNHRVARYGEPFVYNLLDLTTSTTVEASATDMFYCAMDAGTDASENACMQTMDEHIHDVAKGMRRELNLMMTPDGQDTPVYDMLPIAHTNFWRPVDGLPPGFDGWGEIHYNYLVFSKDSDLTAGGHAKGAFVLVFDANESSSRFFVKGTFDIPRIKKDKWVTPNLELEKLQENGVQLCDAPSWTDANLDKDPGAGAE
;
A
#
# COMPACT_ATOMS: atom_id res chain seq x y z
N MET A 1 -11.66 1.42 -13.95
CA MET A 1 -11.35 2.86 -13.76
C MET A 1 -12.39 3.48 -12.82
N ASN A 2 -12.10 3.46 -11.52
CA ASN A 2 -13.00 3.93 -10.48
C ASN A 2 -13.01 5.47 -10.42
N ARG A 3 -14.19 6.06 -10.66
CA ARG A 3 -14.47 7.48 -10.48
C ARG A 3 -15.02 7.71 -9.08
N ALA A 4 -14.14 7.83 -8.09
CA ALA A 4 -14.50 8.37 -6.78
C ALA A 4 -13.36 9.15 -6.11
N SER A 5 -12.09 8.92 -6.48
CA SER A 5 -10.95 9.46 -5.72
C SER A 5 -10.53 10.92 -6.01
N LEU A 6 -11.23 11.69 -6.86
CA LEU A 6 -10.71 12.98 -7.33
C LEU A 6 -11.20 14.23 -6.56
N VAL A 7 -12.13 14.14 -5.61
CA VAL A 7 -12.76 15.34 -5.02
C VAL A 7 -12.24 15.70 -3.60
N LEU A 8 -11.55 14.81 -2.90
CA LEU A 8 -11.12 15.08 -1.51
C LEU A 8 -9.88 15.98 -1.37
N LEU A 9 -9.04 16.12 -2.41
CA LEU A 9 -7.75 16.82 -2.31
C LEU A 9 -7.81 18.35 -2.20
N LEU A 10 -8.97 19.00 -2.40
CA LEU A 10 -9.06 20.48 -2.49
C LEU A 10 -9.70 21.17 -1.27
N ALA A 11 -10.38 20.46 -0.35
CA ALA A 11 -11.20 21.09 0.69
C ALA A 11 -10.61 21.12 2.11
N ALA A 12 -9.49 20.44 2.38
CA ALA A 12 -8.89 20.36 3.72
C ALA A 12 -8.19 21.67 4.20
N ALA A 13 -8.29 22.79 3.46
CA ALA A 13 -7.38 23.92 3.60
C ALA A 13 -7.60 24.87 4.80
N CYS A 14 -8.66 24.74 5.62
CA CYS A 14 -8.98 25.77 6.65
C CYS A 14 -9.17 25.27 8.11
N ALA A 15 -9.02 23.97 8.39
CA ALA A 15 -9.18 23.46 9.76
C ALA A 15 -7.87 23.51 10.57
N PRO A 16 -7.93 23.74 11.91
CA PRO A 16 -6.75 23.68 12.77
C PRO A 16 -6.12 22.28 12.74
N GLN A 17 -4.79 22.24 12.82
CA GLN A 17 -3.99 21.01 12.91
C GLN A 17 -4.50 20.13 14.06
N ASN A 18 -4.83 18.87 13.77
CA ASN A 18 -5.29 17.90 14.80
C ASN A 18 -4.68 16.50 14.63
N ALA A 19 -3.77 16.34 13.68
CA ALA A 19 -2.84 15.22 13.60
C ALA A 19 -1.43 15.81 13.60
N GLU A 20 -0.54 15.23 14.40
CA GLU A 20 0.86 15.59 14.47
C GLU A 20 1.66 14.37 14.00
N ILE A 21 2.50 14.56 12.98
CA ILE A 21 3.52 13.58 12.64
C ILE A 21 4.70 13.87 13.56
N THR A 22 5.05 12.92 14.41
CA THR A 22 5.99 13.13 15.52
C THR A 22 7.42 12.78 15.15
N SER A 23 7.61 11.89 14.17
CA SER A 23 8.91 11.50 13.64
C SER A 23 8.77 10.84 12.28
N GLY A 24 9.86 10.71 11.54
CA GLY A 24 9.92 9.94 10.30
C GLY A 24 10.87 10.54 9.28
N SER A 25 10.91 9.92 8.11
CA SER A 25 11.68 10.37 6.96
C SER A 25 10.99 9.96 5.67
N TYR A 26 11.47 10.52 4.56
CA TYR A 26 11.10 10.07 3.24
C TYR A 26 12.35 9.96 2.36
N ILE A 27 12.26 9.12 1.32
CA ILE A 27 13.20 9.10 0.19
C ILE A 27 12.41 9.16 -1.12
N ALA A 28 12.84 10.03 -2.01
CA ALA A 28 12.23 10.26 -3.31
C ALA A 28 13.15 9.76 -4.42
N PHE A 29 12.58 9.05 -5.40
CA PHE A 29 13.23 8.64 -6.64
C PHE A 29 12.55 9.40 -7.76
N LEU A 30 13.12 10.51 -8.24
CA LEU A 30 12.57 11.27 -9.36
C LEU A 30 13.19 10.77 -10.66
N ALA A 31 12.35 10.28 -11.57
CA ALA A 31 12.77 9.77 -12.86
C ALA A 31 13.30 10.90 -13.76
N ASP A 32 14.51 10.74 -14.29
CA ASP A 32 15.22 11.74 -15.09
C ASP A 32 14.48 12.11 -16.38
N ASP A 33 13.87 11.12 -17.02
CA ASP A 33 13.29 11.23 -18.36
C ASP A 33 11.84 11.72 -18.38
N ASN A 34 11.07 11.42 -17.33
CA ASN A 34 9.62 11.66 -17.32
C ASN A 34 9.07 12.30 -16.02
N SER A 35 9.89 12.64 -15.02
CA SER A 35 9.40 13.35 -13.83
C SER A 35 8.91 14.75 -14.20
N LEU A 36 7.63 15.04 -13.90
CA LEU A 36 7.05 16.36 -14.09
C LEU A 36 7.69 17.41 -13.18
N THR A 37 8.17 17.00 -12.01
CA THR A 37 8.79 17.88 -11.03
C THR A 37 10.15 18.37 -11.53
N LEU A 38 11.00 17.44 -12.02
CA LEU A 38 12.29 17.79 -12.61
C LEU A 38 12.14 18.58 -13.91
N ALA A 39 11.24 18.15 -14.81
CA ALA A 39 11.01 18.82 -16.09
C ALA A 39 10.55 20.28 -15.95
N LYS A 40 9.98 20.65 -14.81
CA LYS A 40 9.53 22.02 -14.49
C LYS A 40 10.52 22.80 -13.62
N GLU A 41 11.70 22.23 -13.35
CA GLU A 41 12.75 22.84 -12.51
C GLU A 41 12.19 23.27 -11.14
N ARG A 42 11.24 22.50 -10.60
CA ARG A 42 10.62 22.78 -9.28
C ARG A 42 11.53 22.39 -8.13
N ILE A 43 12.40 21.42 -8.38
CA ILE A 43 13.36 20.86 -7.44
C ILE A 43 14.69 20.72 -8.16
N ASP A 44 15.75 21.13 -7.48
CA ASP A 44 17.12 20.76 -7.83
C ASP A 44 17.59 19.69 -6.84
N PRO A 45 17.83 18.44 -7.27
CA PRO A 45 18.34 17.38 -6.39
C PRO A 45 19.66 17.73 -5.69
N THR A 46 20.43 18.68 -6.22
CA THR A 46 21.71 19.10 -5.60
C THR A 46 21.53 20.01 -4.38
N ASP A 47 20.30 20.48 -4.12
CA ASP A 47 19.98 21.29 -2.93
C ASP A 47 19.83 20.44 -1.65
N PHE A 48 19.83 19.11 -1.74
CA PHE A 48 19.62 18.21 -0.60
C PHE A 48 20.95 17.71 -0.01
N ASP A 49 21.01 17.61 1.32
CA ASP A 49 22.19 17.09 2.03
C ASP A 49 22.47 15.61 1.68
N THR A 50 21.41 14.84 1.44
CA THR A 50 21.49 13.45 0.99
C THR A 50 20.89 13.35 -0.40
N ALA A 51 21.74 13.42 -1.41
CA ALA A 51 21.36 13.24 -2.81
C ALA A 51 22.39 12.38 -3.57
N PHE A 52 21.90 11.51 -4.45
CA PHE A 52 22.71 10.65 -5.30
C PHE A 52 21.91 10.17 -6.52
N ASN A 53 22.61 9.60 -7.50
CA ASN A 53 21.98 9.12 -8.73
C ASN A 53 21.99 7.60 -8.79
N VAL A 54 20.87 6.99 -9.17
CA VAL A 54 20.76 5.55 -9.47
C VAL A 54 20.43 5.40 -10.95
N ASP A 55 21.24 4.67 -11.69
CA ASP A 55 20.99 4.45 -13.12
C ASP A 55 21.39 3.04 -13.54
N CYS A 56 20.43 2.11 -13.39
CA CYS A 56 20.60 0.71 -13.75
C CYS A 56 20.00 0.37 -15.12
N ARG A 57 19.74 1.37 -15.97
CA ARG A 57 19.23 1.12 -17.33
C ARG A 57 20.22 0.29 -18.14
N ASP A 58 19.67 -0.62 -18.93
CA ASP A 58 20.39 -1.27 -20.01
C ASP A 58 20.36 -0.36 -21.26
N PHE A 59 21.54 0.04 -21.72
CA PHE A 59 21.68 0.89 -22.91
C PHE A 59 21.93 0.02 -24.14
N ALA A 60 21.33 0.36 -25.29
CA ALA A 60 21.48 -0.46 -26.50
C ALA A 60 22.87 -0.30 -27.16
N SER A 61 23.61 0.75 -26.79
CA SER A 61 24.96 1.01 -27.26
C SER A 61 25.75 1.92 -26.31
N ASP A 62 27.08 1.87 -26.38
CA ASP A 62 27.99 2.78 -25.66
C ASP A 62 27.70 4.27 -25.98
N GLU A 63 27.22 4.58 -27.19
CA GLU A 63 26.85 5.95 -27.59
C GLU A 63 25.60 6.43 -26.85
N GLU A 64 24.60 5.56 -26.72
CA GLU A 64 23.38 5.84 -25.96
C GLU A 64 23.67 5.96 -24.46
N GLU A 65 24.49 5.06 -23.92
CA GLU A 65 24.97 5.14 -22.54
C GLU A 65 25.67 6.47 -22.27
N ALA A 66 26.62 6.87 -23.12
CA ALA A 66 27.33 8.13 -22.97
C ALA A 66 26.43 9.37 -23.09
N ALA A 67 25.29 9.26 -23.77
CA ALA A 67 24.36 10.36 -23.99
C ALA A 67 23.29 10.48 -22.90
N LEU A 68 22.82 9.35 -22.36
CA LEU A 68 21.64 9.29 -21.49
C LEU A 68 21.94 8.92 -20.04
N ARG A 69 23.09 8.29 -19.75
CA ARG A 69 23.44 7.90 -18.39
C ARG A 69 23.59 9.12 -17.49
N LEU A 70 23.00 9.05 -16.29
CA LEU A 70 23.14 10.09 -15.27
C LEU A 70 24.62 10.29 -14.90
N GLU A 71 24.96 11.50 -14.46
CA GLU A 71 26.32 11.77 -13.99
C GLU A 71 26.57 11.08 -12.64
N ASN A 72 27.73 10.42 -12.49
CA ASN A 72 28.16 9.76 -11.26
C ASN A 72 27.09 8.86 -10.61
N PRO A 73 26.47 7.91 -11.34
CA PRO A 73 25.49 7.02 -10.75
C PRO A 73 26.20 6.05 -9.79
N LEU A 74 25.45 5.55 -8.80
CA LEU A 74 25.95 4.53 -7.90
C LEU A 74 26.47 3.31 -8.65
N ASP A 75 27.62 2.78 -8.22
CA ASP A 75 28.20 1.53 -8.74
C ASP A 75 27.55 0.30 -8.10
N ILE A 76 26.21 0.27 -8.16
CA ILE A 76 25.37 -0.84 -7.70
C ILE A 76 24.87 -1.70 -8.87
N CYS A 77 24.84 -1.15 -10.09
CA CYS A 77 24.27 -1.79 -11.27
C CYS A 77 25.25 -2.76 -11.97
N GLY A 78 24.74 -3.87 -12.52
CA GLY A 78 25.48 -4.79 -13.40
C GLY A 78 25.38 -6.27 -13.00
N PRO A 79 25.82 -7.21 -13.87
CA PRO A 79 25.51 -8.64 -13.75
C PRO A 79 25.95 -9.33 -12.45
N ASN A 80 26.92 -8.76 -11.73
CA ASN A 80 27.48 -9.32 -10.50
C ASN A 80 27.06 -8.57 -9.22
N LYS A 81 26.26 -7.50 -9.35
CA LYS A 81 25.86 -6.63 -8.23
C LYS A 81 24.36 -6.41 -8.19
N TRP A 82 23.76 -6.16 -9.36
CA TRP A 82 22.35 -5.87 -9.55
C TRP A 82 21.98 -6.03 -11.03
N PRO A 83 21.31 -7.13 -11.39
CA PRO A 83 20.02 -7.03 -12.02
C PRO A 83 18.97 -7.17 -10.92
N PRO A 84 17.97 -6.28 -10.84
CA PRO A 84 16.88 -6.49 -9.89
C PRO A 84 16.11 -7.74 -10.32
N GLU A 85 15.84 -8.64 -9.38
CA GLU A 85 14.91 -9.74 -9.59
C GLU A 85 13.50 -9.31 -9.21
N TYR A 86 13.36 -8.40 -8.25
CA TYR A 86 12.06 -8.06 -7.66
C TYR A 86 11.63 -6.62 -7.89
N GLU A 87 12.56 -5.68 -7.80
CA GLU A 87 12.33 -4.24 -7.99
C GLU A 87 12.83 -3.79 -9.36
N GLU A 88 12.36 -4.47 -10.43
CA GLU A 88 12.71 -4.20 -11.83
C GLU A 88 12.43 -2.79 -12.28
N TRP A 89 11.61 -2.07 -11.52
CA TRP A 89 11.42 -0.67 -11.80
C TRP A 89 12.71 0.15 -11.75
N GLY A 90 13.72 -0.28 -11.00
CA GLY A 90 15.02 0.39 -10.92
C GLY A 90 15.76 0.51 -12.26
N VAL A 91 15.37 -0.27 -13.28
CA VAL A 91 15.93 -0.18 -14.63
C VAL A 91 15.08 0.63 -15.61
N GLN A 92 13.94 1.17 -15.18
CA GLN A 92 13.00 1.89 -16.07
C GLN A 92 13.46 3.30 -16.43
N SER A 93 14.25 3.93 -15.56
CA SER A 93 14.78 5.28 -15.75
C SER A 93 16.12 5.43 -15.03
N GLY A 94 16.79 6.56 -15.27
CA GLY A 94 17.77 7.09 -14.33
C GLY A 94 17.01 7.84 -13.23
N TYR A 95 17.42 7.71 -11.98
CA TYR A 95 16.76 8.30 -10.83
C TYR A 95 17.67 9.28 -10.11
N HIS A 96 17.18 10.51 -9.94
CA HIS A 96 17.72 11.46 -8.98
C HIS A 96 17.09 11.14 -7.62
N VAL A 97 17.91 10.70 -6.68
CA VAL A 97 17.47 10.21 -5.38
C VAL A 97 17.85 11.21 -4.31
N PHE A 98 16.90 11.54 -3.43
CA PHE A 98 17.17 12.36 -2.25
C PHE A 98 16.30 11.96 -1.07
N SER A 99 16.79 12.20 0.15
CA SER A 99 16.07 11.91 1.39
C SER A 99 16.17 13.05 2.40
N GLU A 100 15.12 13.20 3.21
CA GLU A 100 15.08 14.14 4.32
C GLU A 100 14.24 13.57 5.49
N PRO A 101 14.45 14.06 6.71
CA PRO A 101 13.49 13.89 7.80
C PRO A 101 12.13 14.51 7.44
N LEU A 102 11.05 13.96 7.99
CA LEU A 102 9.75 14.61 7.90
C LEU A 102 9.75 15.92 8.71
N ASP A 103 9.26 16.98 8.08
CA ASP A 103 8.94 18.29 8.65
C ASP A 103 7.52 18.71 8.21
N PRO A 104 6.46 18.07 8.75
CA PRO A 104 5.12 18.37 8.31
C PRO A 104 4.62 19.68 8.90
N TRP A 105 4.18 20.59 8.02
CA TRP A 105 3.67 21.90 8.44
C TRP A 105 2.17 21.90 8.70
N ARG A 106 1.49 20.81 8.37
CA ARG A 106 0.07 20.61 8.63
C ARG A 106 -0.28 19.13 8.71
N GLY A 107 -1.15 18.77 9.65
CA GLY A 107 -1.78 17.46 9.73
C GLY A 107 -3.25 17.53 10.12
N GLU A 108 -4.07 16.66 9.55
CA GLU A 108 -5.49 16.51 9.85
C GLU A 108 -5.86 15.03 9.99
N ALA A 109 -6.73 14.73 10.95
CA ALA A 109 -7.36 13.42 11.07
C ALA A 109 -8.88 13.56 11.26
N LEU A 110 -9.66 12.79 10.50
CA LEU A 110 -11.11 12.81 10.54
C LEU A 110 -11.73 11.45 10.24
N ILE A 111 -12.95 11.23 10.70
CA ILE A 111 -13.85 10.19 10.21
C ILE A 111 -14.66 10.76 9.05
N THR A 112 -14.58 10.13 7.88
CA THR A 112 -15.31 10.51 6.66
C THR A 112 -16.81 10.24 6.79
N GLY A 113 -17.58 10.57 5.74
CA GLY A 113 -19.02 10.24 5.70
C GLY A 113 -19.29 8.74 5.58
N GLU A 114 -18.32 8.02 5.05
CA GLU A 114 -18.32 6.58 4.80
C GLU A 114 -17.89 5.76 6.04
N GLY A 115 -17.39 6.44 7.08
CA GLY A 115 -16.92 5.83 8.33
C GLY A 115 -15.42 5.59 8.38
N ASP A 116 -14.68 5.92 7.32
CA ASP A 116 -13.24 5.69 7.24
C ASP A 116 -12.48 6.71 8.09
N LEU A 117 -11.42 6.27 8.77
CA LEU A 117 -10.43 7.15 9.36
C LEU A 117 -9.46 7.63 8.29
N GLN A 118 -9.54 8.92 7.97
CA GLN A 118 -8.58 9.59 7.10
C GLN A 118 -7.57 10.39 7.92
N ILE A 119 -6.28 10.19 7.65
CA ILE A 119 -5.17 10.99 8.16
C ILE A 119 -4.48 11.64 6.95
N ALA A 120 -4.28 12.94 6.99
CA ALA A 120 -3.63 13.70 5.94
C ALA A 120 -2.57 14.61 6.52
N PHE A 121 -1.46 14.79 5.81
CA PHE A 121 -0.45 15.78 6.18
C PHE A 121 0.23 16.41 4.96
N HIS A 122 0.83 17.57 5.19
CA HIS A 122 1.62 18.30 4.22
C HIS A 122 3.06 18.38 4.70
N GLN A 123 3.99 18.01 3.83
CA GLN A 123 5.43 17.97 4.05
C GLN A 123 6.11 19.03 3.19
N HIS A 124 7.02 19.82 3.79
CA HIS A 124 7.90 20.68 3.01
C HIS A 124 8.96 19.85 2.27
N VAL A 125 9.19 20.16 1.00
CA VAL A 125 10.28 19.55 0.21
C VAL A 125 10.90 20.65 -0.64
N ASN A 126 12.02 21.22 -0.18
CA ASN A 126 12.74 22.33 -0.81
C ASN A 126 11.82 23.43 -1.43
N GLY A 127 10.82 23.90 -0.66
CA GLY A 127 9.87 24.94 -1.09
C GLY A 127 8.64 24.44 -1.87
N GLU A 128 8.61 23.17 -2.27
CA GLU A 128 7.42 22.50 -2.79
C GLU A 128 6.64 21.78 -1.67
N ASP A 129 5.42 21.35 -2.00
CA ASP A 129 4.48 20.72 -1.07
C ASP A 129 4.26 19.25 -1.47
N LEU A 130 4.61 18.34 -0.58
CA LEU A 130 4.24 16.92 -0.66
C LEU A 130 3.01 16.69 0.23
N ARG A 131 1.88 16.36 -0.38
CA ARG A 131 0.63 16.05 0.29
C ARG A 131 0.44 14.56 0.36
N ILE A 132 0.13 14.04 1.54
CA ILE A 132 -0.16 12.63 1.75
C ILE A 132 -1.52 12.51 2.43
N ILE A 133 -2.34 11.60 1.92
CA ILE A 133 -3.60 11.18 2.52
C ILE A 133 -3.55 9.66 2.65
N MET A 134 -3.84 9.16 3.84
CA MET A 134 -4.03 7.74 4.14
C MET A 134 -5.40 7.55 4.77
N SER A 135 -6.11 6.50 4.37
CA SER A 135 -7.47 6.20 4.83
C SER A 135 -7.56 4.71 5.17
N VAL A 136 -8.21 4.39 6.28
CA VAL A 136 -8.51 3.01 6.69
C VAL A 136 -9.97 2.90 7.13
N ASP A 137 -10.61 1.76 6.87
CA ASP A 137 -11.90 1.41 7.48
C ASP A 137 -11.62 0.86 8.90
N PRO A 138 -11.96 1.58 9.99
CA PRO A 138 -11.68 1.12 11.34
C PRO A 138 -12.37 -0.20 11.69
N ASP A 139 -13.52 -0.47 11.05
CA ASP A 139 -14.36 -1.66 11.23
C ASP A 139 -14.18 -2.65 10.07
N PHE A 140 -13.02 -2.61 9.40
CA PHE A 140 -12.71 -3.44 8.26
C PHE A 140 -13.01 -4.92 8.55
N GLY A 141 -13.80 -5.50 7.65
CA GLY A 141 -14.07 -6.92 7.57
C GLY A 141 -14.70 -7.17 6.20
N PRO A 142 -14.08 -7.99 5.33
CA PRO A 142 -14.59 -8.23 4.01
C PRO A 142 -15.98 -8.85 4.08
N VAL A 143 -16.75 -8.61 3.05
CA VAL A 143 -18.15 -9.01 3.02
C VAL A 143 -18.32 -10.21 2.08
N SER A 144 -19.01 -11.25 2.57
CA SER A 144 -19.39 -12.44 1.82
C SER A 144 -20.90 -12.49 1.57
N CYS A 145 -21.28 -13.24 0.53
CA CYS A 145 -22.66 -13.48 0.13
C CYS A 145 -23.06 -14.91 0.51
N ASP A 146 -23.85 -15.08 1.57
CA ASP A 146 -24.31 -16.40 2.04
C ASP A 146 -25.71 -16.71 1.50
N ASN A 147 -25.84 -17.82 0.78
CA ASN A 147 -27.17 -18.38 0.48
C ASN A 147 -27.63 -19.24 1.65
N THR A 148 -28.50 -18.69 2.50
CA THR A 148 -28.92 -19.38 3.74
C THR A 148 -29.96 -20.49 3.53
N GLY A 149 -30.24 -20.87 2.28
CA GLY A 149 -31.21 -21.91 1.93
C GLY A 149 -32.68 -21.48 2.03
N ASP A 150 -32.94 -20.23 2.43
CA ASP A 150 -34.24 -19.57 2.40
C ASP A 150 -34.58 -18.98 1.01
N GLY A 151 -33.66 -19.10 0.06
CA GLY A 151 -33.78 -18.51 -1.28
C GLY A 151 -33.37 -17.04 -1.35
N PHE A 152 -32.83 -16.48 -0.27
CA PHE A 152 -32.25 -15.14 -0.21
C PHE A 152 -30.73 -15.23 -0.02
N VAL A 153 -30.03 -14.27 -0.61
CA VAL A 153 -28.60 -14.08 -0.39
C VAL A 153 -28.43 -13.02 0.68
N HIS A 154 -27.79 -13.41 1.79
CA HIS A 154 -27.51 -12.52 2.90
C HIS A 154 -26.10 -12.01 2.78
N VAL A 155 -25.95 -10.70 2.98
CA VAL A 155 -24.66 -10.05 3.01
C VAL A 155 -24.15 -10.12 4.44
N ARG A 156 -22.96 -10.67 4.67
CA ARG A 156 -22.37 -10.77 6.01
C ARG A 156 -20.93 -10.32 5.98
N LYS A 157 -20.50 -9.57 7.00
CA LYS A 157 -19.07 -9.46 7.28
C LYS A 157 -18.55 -10.87 7.54
N ASP A 158 -17.44 -11.22 6.90
CA ASP A 158 -16.71 -12.44 7.17
C ASP A 158 -16.53 -12.55 8.69
N HIS A 159 -16.81 -13.73 9.23
CA HIS A 159 -16.81 -13.97 10.68
C HIS A 159 -15.41 -13.87 11.28
N ALA A 160 -14.37 -13.83 10.44
CA ALA A 160 -13.02 -13.68 10.89
C ALA A 160 -12.62 -12.22 11.18
N ASP A 161 -11.78 -12.06 12.19
CA ASP A 161 -11.20 -10.77 12.55
C ASP A 161 -9.88 -10.56 11.79
N TRP A 162 -10.01 -10.02 10.58
CA TRP A 162 -8.88 -9.81 9.66
C TRP A 162 -7.80 -8.91 10.27
N VAL A 163 -8.19 -7.82 10.94
CA VAL A 163 -7.24 -6.90 11.56
C VAL A 163 -6.48 -7.60 12.69
N THR A 164 -7.15 -8.42 13.51
CA THR A 164 -6.47 -9.22 14.54
C THR A 164 -5.46 -10.18 13.92
N HIS A 165 -5.80 -10.85 12.81
CA HIS A 165 -4.87 -11.75 12.14
C HIS A 165 -3.71 -11.03 11.46
N TRP A 166 -3.92 -9.89 10.80
CA TRP A 166 -2.81 -9.08 10.29
C TRP A 166 -1.90 -8.60 11.42
N SER A 167 -2.47 -8.28 12.57
CA SER A 167 -1.69 -7.82 13.73
C SER A 167 -0.76 -8.88 14.31
N THR A 168 -0.91 -10.17 13.95
CA THR A 168 0.07 -11.20 14.36
C THR A 168 1.43 -11.00 13.72
N GLU A 169 1.50 -10.35 12.55
CA GLU A 169 2.77 -10.02 11.89
C GLU A 169 3.64 -9.11 12.76
N LEU A 170 3.04 -8.23 13.57
CA LEU A 170 3.78 -7.36 14.48
C LEU A 170 4.55 -8.18 15.54
N SER A 171 3.93 -9.24 16.05
CA SER A 171 4.59 -10.13 17.01
C SER A 171 5.75 -10.90 16.38
N ASP A 172 5.60 -11.32 15.12
CA ASP A 172 6.65 -12.02 14.38
C ASP A 172 7.83 -11.09 14.03
N LEU A 173 7.57 -9.79 13.87
CA LEU A 173 8.59 -8.76 13.65
C LEU A 173 9.29 -8.32 14.94
N GLU A 174 8.59 -8.32 16.09
CA GLU A 174 9.17 -7.99 17.41
C GLU A 174 10.33 -8.94 17.79
N GLY A 175 10.41 -10.14 17.21
CA GLY A 175 11.55 -11.05 17.44
C GLY A 175 12.76 -10.81 16.53
N LYS A 176 12.66 -9.88 15.56
CA LYS A 176 13.57 -9.80 14.41
C LYS A 176 14.25 -8.43 14.24
N GLN A 177 14.33 -7.60 15.29
CA GLN A 177 15.01 -6.29 15.19
C GLN A 177 16.47 -6.41 14.75
N ASP A 178 17.20 -7.44 15.18
CA ASP A 178 18.58 -7.66 14.72
C ASP A 178 18.67 -7.94 13.20
N GLN A 179 17.59 -8.38 12.56
CA GLN A 179 17.53 -8.67 11.12
C GLN A 179 17.03 -7.46 10.32
N PHE A 180 16.16 -6.65 10.91
CA PHE A 180 15.47 -5.56 10.23
C PHE A 180 15.94 -4.16 10.62
N GLY A 181 16.73 -4.01 11.69
CA GLY A 181 17.33 -2.75 12.12
C GLY A 181 16.35 -1.58 12.06
N ASP A 182 16.82 -0.47 11.49
CA ASP A 182 16.12 0.81 11.38
C ASP A 182 14.81 0.75 10.57
N ALA A 183 14.52 -0.32 9.81
CA ALA A 183 13.20 -0.49 9.20
C ALA A 183 12.10 -0.64 10.24
N LEU A 184 12.42 -1.18 11.43
CA LEU A 184 11.45 -1.43 12.49
C LEU A 184 11.35 -0.31 13.54
N ASP A 185 12.21 0.72 13.47
CA ASP A 185 12.25 1.80 14.48
C ASP A 185 10.90 2.52 14.63
N VAL A 186 10.16 2.69 13.53
CA VAL A 186 8.84 3.34 13.56
C VAL A 186 7.80 2.49 14.30
N LEU A 187 8.05 1.20 14.51
CA LEU A 187 7.16 0.27 15.21
C LEU A 187 7.49 0.09 16.69
N ASP A 188 8.52 0.77 17.21
CA ASP A 188 8.89 0.66 18.63
C ASP A 188 7.72 1.08 19.54
N GLY A 189 7.38 0.20 20.48
CA GLY A 189 6.24 0.37 21.36
C GLY A 189 4.86 0.14 20.73
N LEU A 190 4.77 -0.36 19.49
CA LEU A 190 3.52 -0.65 18.78
C LEU A 190 3.28 -2.15 18.53
N TRP A 191 4.10 -3.05 19.11
CA TRP A 191 4.07 -4.49 18.87
C TRP A 191 2.75 -5.18 19.24
N ASP A 192 1.98 -4.61 20.17
CA ASP A 192 0.65 -5.10 20.57
C ASP A 192 -0.51 -4.30 19.94
N GLY A 193 -0.20 -3.50 18.92
CA GLY A 193 -1.12 -2.65 18.18
C GLY A 193 -2.00 -3.39 17.16
N ARG A 194 -2.69 -2.60 16.35
CA ARG A 194 -3.53 -3.06 15.23
C ARG A 194 -2.89 -2.69 13.90
N LEU A 195 -2.57 -3.71 13.09
CA LEU A 195 -2.02 -3.56 11.75
C LEU A 195 -3.15 -3.49 10.70
N TYR A 196 -3.09 -2.48 9.84
CA TYR A 196 -3.95 -2.33 8.68
C TYR A 196 -3.08 -2.30 7.43
N PHE A 197 -3.24 -3.29 6.55
CA PHE A 197 -2.67 -3.23 5.21
C PHE A 197 -3.52 -2.32 4.30
N LEU A 198 -2.87 -1.47 3.51
CA LEU A 198 -3.55 -0.67 2.49
C LEU A 198 -3.60 -1.46 1.20
N ASN A 199 -4.68 -2.23 1.04
CA ASN A 199 -4.86 -3.18 -0.06
C ASN A 199 -5.82 -2.67 -1.15
N SER A 200 -6.32 -1.43 -1.05
CA SER A 200 -7.21 -0.89 -2.08
C SER A 200 -6.54 -0.94 -3.46
N VAL A 201 -7.35 -1.02 -4.51
CA VAL A 201 -6.90 -1.17 -5.91
C VAL A 201 -6.00 -2.39 -6.17
N GLY A 202 -5.86 -3.29 -5.20
CA GLY A 202 -5.23 -4.59 -5.35
C GLY A 202 -5.89 -5.40 -6.47
N TYR A 203 -5.04 -6.07 -7.24
CA TYR A 203 -5.45 -6.96 -8.30
C TYR A 203 -4.53 -8.17 -8.33
N GLN A 204 -5.04 -9.28 -8.85
CA GLN A 204 -4.33 -10.54 -8.99
C GLN A 204 -4.69 -11.19 -10.33
N LEU A 205 -3.88 -12.15 -10.76
CA LEU A 205 -4.16 -12.96 -11.94
C LEU A 205 -5.10 -14.11 -11.57
N ASN A 206 -5.98 -14.51 -12.47
CA ASN A 206 -6.79 -15.70 -12.27
C ASN A 206 -5.89 -16.95 -12.31
N PRO A 207 -5.84 -17.79 -11.26
CA PRO A 207 -5.00 -18.99 -11.20
C PRO A 207 -5.29 -20.01 -12.29
N GLN A 208 -6.49 -19.97 -12.86
CA GLN A 208 -6.91 -20.87 -13.92
C GLN A 208 -6.64 -20.29 -15.33
N SER A 209 -6.44 -18.97 -15.43
CA SER A 209 -6.24 -18.26 -16.69
C SER A 209 -5.55 -16.92 -16.44
N THR A 210 -4.22 -16.87 -16.55
CA THR A 210 -3.43 -15.65 -16.32
C THR A 210 -3.69 -14.51 -17.32
N ASP A 211 -4.51 -14.74 -18.34
CA ASP A 211 -5.06 -13.70 -19.22
C ASP A 211 -6.21 -12.88 -18.59
N GLU A 212 -6.73 -13.30 -17.43
CA GLU A 212 -7.81 -12.62 -16.71
C GLU A 212 -7.32 -12.01 -15.40
N PHE A 213 -7.68 -10.74 -15.17
CA PHE A 213 -7.42 -10.04 -13.91
C PHE A 213 -8.62 -10.12 -12.99
N TRP A 214 -8.37 -10.45 -11.73
CA TRP A 214 -9.32 -10.31 -10.64
C TRP A 214 -8.94 -9.07 -9.82
N SER A 215 -9.88 -8.17 -9.62
CA SER A 215 -9.69 -7.01 -8.75
C SER A 215 -10.42 -7.22 -7.45
N LEU A 216 -9.86 -6.75 -6.35
CA LEU A 216 -10.57 -6.74 -5.08
C LEU A 216 -11.85 -5.92 -5.18
N PRO A 217 -13.00 -6.46 -4.74
CA PRO A 217 -14.20 -5.66 -4.60
C PRO A 217 -13.96 -4.50 -3.62
N THR A 218 -14.64 -3.37 -3.79
CA THR A 218 -14.48 -2.20 -2.93
C THR A 218 -14.67 -2.54 -1.44
N TYR A 219 -15.62 -3.41 -1.12
CA TYR A 219 -15.92 -3.87 0.25
C TYR A 219 -14.87 -4.84 0.84
N TRP A 220 -13.80 -5.14 0.09
CA TRP A 220 -12.61 -5.88 0.55
C TRP A 220 -11.39 -4.96 0.69
N SER A 221 -11.56 -3.65 0.49
CA SER A 221 -10.49 -2.67 0.68
C SER A 221 -10.47 -2.20 2.13
N ALA A 222 -9.39 -2.50 2.87
CA ALA A 222 -9.18 -2.05 4.23
C ALA A 222 -8.67 -0.60 4.30
N GLY A 223 -7.99 -0.15 3.26
CA GLY A 223 -7.46 1.20 3.23
C GLY A 223 -6.72 1.53 1.95
N ALA A 224 -6.44 2.81 1.79
CA ALA A 224 -5.79 3.41 0.63
C ALA A 224 -4.88 4.55 1.06
N ALA A 225 -3.84 4.83 0.27
CA ALA A 225 -3.12 6.09 0.38
C ALA A 225 -2.92 6.76 -0.99
N GLN A 226 -2.88 8.08 -0.98
CA GLN A 226 -2.63 8.92 -2.14
C GLN A 226 -1.66 10.03 -1.78
N GLY A 227 -0.83 10.38 -2.77
CA GLY A 227 0.15 11.43 -2.67
C GLY A 227 -0.05 12.48 -3.74
N LYS A 228 0.43 13.70 -3.49
CA LYS A 228 0.67 14.68 -4.54
C LYS A 228 1.94 15.43 -4.22
N PHE A 229 2.92 15.35 -5.10
CA PHE A 229 4.16 16.11 -4.98
C PHE A 229 4.22 17.15 -6.08
N SER A 230 4.30 18.42 -5.70
CA SER A 230 4.19 19.54 -6.63
C SER A 230 2.89 19.43 -7.48
N GLU A 231 3.00 19.21 -8.79
CA GLU A 231 1.86 19.04 -9.69
C GLU A 231 1.52 17.56 -9.98
N GLU A 232 2.38 16.63 -9.57
CA GLU A 232 2.32 15.21 -9.92
C GLU A 232 1.51 14.39 -8.91
N PRO A 233 0.46 13.66 -9.34
CA PRO A 233 -0.30 12.79 -8.48
C PRO A 233 0.35 11.41 -8.34
N PHE A 234 0.28 10.87 -7.13
CA PHE A 234 0.80 9.56 -6.77
C PHE A 234 -0.30 8.70 -6.14
N ASN A 235 -0.25 7.39 -6.38
CA ASN A 235 -1.05 6.41 -5.68
C ASN A 235 -0.13 5.46 -4.91
N HIS A 236 -0.61 4.94 -3.78
CA HIS A 236 0.15 3.91 -3.09
C HIS A 236 0.36 2.67 -3.99
N ARG A 237 1.54 2.08 -3.89
CA ARG A 237 1.91 0.84 -4.58
C ARG A 237 1.03 -0.31 -4.09
N VAL A 238 0.42 -1.03 -5.03
CA VAL A 238 -0.48 -2.14 -4.70
C VAL A 238 0.26 -3.30 -4.05
N ALA A 239 -0.48 -4.07 -3.24
CA ALA A 239 -0.01 -5.37 -2.77
C ALA A 239 0.26 -6.31 -3.95
N ARG A 240 1.22 -7.23 -3.79
CA ARG A 240 1.59 -8.23 -4.81
C ARG A 240 1.06 -9.60 -4.40
N TYR A 241 0.32 -10.25 -5.28
CA TYR A 241 -0.24 -11.61 -5.10
C TYR A 241 0.53 -12.66 -5.91
N GLY A 242 1.77 -12.38 -6.24
CA GLY A 242 2.64 -13.20 -7.06
C GLY A 242 3.99 -12.56 -7.24
N GLU A 243 4.81 -13.20 -8.06
CA GLU A 243 6.19 -12.79 -8.30
C GLU A 243 6.26 -11.33 -8.78
N PRO A 244 7.10 -10.49 -8.13
CA PRO A 244 7.18 -9.07 -8.46
C PRO A 244 7.45 -8.79 -9.95
N PHE A 245 8.24 -9.61 -10.65
CA PHE A 245 8.52 -9.43 -12.08
C PHE A 245 7.24 -9.47 -12.93
N VAL A 246 6.27 -10.33 -12.61
CA VAL A 246 4.99 -10.41 -13.32
C VAL A 246 4.25 -9.09 -13.23
N TYR A 247 4.21 -8.51 -12.04
CA TYR A 247 3.56 -7.23 -11.80
C TYR A 247 4.33 -6.07 -12.42
N ASN A 248 5.66 -6.09 -12.39
CA ASN A 248 6.46 -5.06 -13.04
C ASN A 248 6.22 -5.06 -14.56
N LEU A 249 6.08 -6.23 -15.20
CA LEU A 249 5.69 -6.33 -16.62
C LEU A 249 4.28 -5.77 -16.88
N LEU A 250 3.34 -6.01 -15.97
CA LEU A 250 1.99 -5.45 -16.06
C LEU A 250 1.98 -3.93 -15.90
N ASP A 251 2.80 -3.41 -14.99
CA ASP A 251 2.92 -1.98 -14.72
C ASP A 251 3.64 -1.25 -15.87
N LEU A 252 4.55 -1.94 -16.57
CA LEU A 252 5.34 -1.40 -17.69
C LEU A 252 4.64 -1.43 -19.04
N THR A 253 3.83 -2.44 -19.29
CA THR A 253 3.31 -2.68 -20.63
C THR A 253 1.92 -2.08 -20.76
N THR A 254 1.67 -1.42 -21.90
CA THR A 254 0.29 -1.20 -22.35
C THR A 254 -0.35 -2.49 -22.88
N SER A 255 0.38 -3.60 -22.82
CA SER A 255 -0.05 -4.92 -23.27
C SER A 255 -0.97 -5.51 -22.23
N THR A 256 -2.14 -6.00 -22.65
CA THR A 256 -3.06 -6.73 -21.77
C THR A 256 -2.67 -8.19 -21.60
N THR A 257 -1.54 -8.63 -22.16
CA THR A 257 -1.07 -10.01 -22.09
C THR A 257 0.35 -10.02 -21.53
N VAL A 258 0.50 -10.56 -20.33
CA VAL A 258 1.77 -10.92 -19.71
C VAL A 258 1.81 -12.44 -19.66
N GLU A 259 2.90 -13.04 -20.14
CA GLU A 259 3.12 -14.49 -20.03
C GLU A 259 3.48 -14.84 -18.58
N ALA A 260 2.48 -14.82 -17.70
CA ALA A 260 2.58 -15.34 -16.35
C ALA A 260 2.08 -16.79 -16.33
N SER A 261 2.75 -17.63 -15.57
CA SER A 261 2.31 -18.98 -15.28
C SER A 261 1.63 -19.05 -13.91
N ALA A 262 0.84 -20.09 -13.67
CA ALA A 262 0.23 -20.30 -12.35
C ALA A 262 1.26 -20.47 -11.23
N THR A 263 2.51 -20.84 -11.54
CA THR A 263 3.60 -20.93 -10.56
C THR A 263 4.21 -19.60 -10.19
N ASP A 264 3.95 -18.54 -10.97
CA ASP A 264 4.40 -17.18 -10.67
C ASP A 264 3.43 -16.44 -9.74
N MET A 265 2.39 -17.13 -9.26
CA MET A 265 1.42 -16.55 -8.34
C MET A 265 1.59 -17.12 -6.94
N PHE A 266 1.32 -16.30 -5.93
CA PHE A 266 1.28 -16.74 -4.54
C PHE A 266 -0.09 -17.37 -4.26
N TYR A 267 -0.38 -18.48 -4.93
CA TYR A 267 -1.63 -19.21 -4.79
C TYR A 267 -1.45 -20.72 -4.69
N CYS A 268 -2.21 -21.34 -3.79
CA CYS A 268 -2.32 -22.78 -3.64
C CYS A 268 -3.79 -23.21 -3.71
N ALA A 269 -4.12 -24.02 -4.72
CA ALA A 269 -5.43 -24.65 -4.82
C ALA A 269 -5.60 -25.71 -3.72
N MET A 270 -6.71 -25.63 -2.98
CA MET A 270 -7.03 -26.54 -1.89
C MET A 270 -8.49 -26.98 -1.91
N ASP A 271 -8.75 -28.17 -1.42
CA ASP A 271 -10.12 -28.67 -1.24
C ASP A 271 -10.78 -27.98 -0.03
N ALA A 272 -12.09 -27.74 -0.11
CA ALA A 272 -12.86 -27.17 0.99
C ALA A 272 -12.69 -27.97 2.29
N GLY A 273 -12.45 -27.27 3.40
CA GLY A 273 -12.22 -27.85 4.73
C GLY A 273 -10.81 -28.39 4.95
N THR A 274 -9.89 -28.21 4.00
CA THR A 274 -8.46 -28.49 4.22
C THR A 274 -7.90 -27.55 5.28
N ASP A 275 -7.10 -28.08 6.21
CA ASP A 275 -6.29 -27.27 7.11
C ASP A 275 -5.10 -26.71 6.34
N ALA A 276 -5.12 -25.40 6.07
CA ALA A 276 -4.07 -24.72 5.33
C ALA A 276 -2.70 -24.84 6.03
N SER A 277 -2.67 -24.92 7.36
CA SER A 277 -1.42 -25.03 8.12
C SER A 277 -0.74 -26.41 7.95
N GLU A 278 -1.48 -27.44 7.56
CA GLU A 278 -0.97 -28.79 7.28
C GLU A 278 -0.74 -29.03 5.78
N ASN A 279 -1.10 -28.08 4.90
CA ASN A 279 -0.99 -28.23 3.46
C ASN A 279 0.45 -27.92 2.98
N ALA A 280 1.08 -28.88 2.29
CA ALA A 280 2.46 -28.75 1.83
C ALA A 280 2.67 -27.63 0.78
N CYS A 281 1.68 -27.36 -0.07
CA CYS A 281 1.76 -26.24 -1.02
C CYS A 281 1.83 -24.93 -0.25
N MET A 282 0.95 -24.76 0.73
CA MET A 282 0.86 -23.55 1.56
C MET A 282 2.15 -23.31 2.34
N GLN A 283 2.68 -24.32 3.03
CA GLN A 283 3.96 -24.18 3.76
C GLN A 283 5.11 -23.75 2.82
N THR A 284 5.19 -24.35 1.63
CA THR A 284 6.21 -23.98 0.64
C THR A 284 6.02 -22.55 0.14
N MET A 285 4.76 -22.15 -0.09
CA MET A 285 4.42 -20.81 -0.54
C MET A 285 4.71 -19.75 0.53
N ASP A 286 4.46 -20.04 1.80
CA ASP A 286 4.77 -19.16 2.93
C ASP A 286 6.27 -18.91 3.07
N GLU A 287 7.08 -19.97 3.00
CA GLU A 287 8.54 -19.85 2.96
C GLU A 287 8.97 -18.99 1.75
N HIS A 288 8.41 -19.28 0.58
CA HIS A 288 8.73 -18.59 -0.67
C HIS A 288 8.40 -17.10 -0.64
N ILE A 289 7.19 -16.71 -0.20
CA ILE A 289 6.78 -15.31 -0.18
C ILE A 289 7.62 -14.48 0.81
N HIS A 290 8.02 -15.08 1.93
CA HIS A 290 8.94 -14.43 2.88
C HIS A 290 10.35 -14.27 2.29
N ASP A 291 10.83 -15.26 1.52
CA ASP A 291 12.10 -15.15 0.80
C ASP A 291 12.05 -14.07 -0.29
N VAL A 292 10.94 -13.96 -1.02
CA VAL A 292 10.70 -12.89 -2.00
C VAL A 292 10.69 -11.52 -1.32
N ALA A 293 9.92 -11.34 -0.23
CA ALA A 293 9.87 -10.07 0.51
C ALA A 293 11.25 -9.67 1.06
N LYS A 294 12.05 -10.64 1.51
CA LYS A 294 13.44 -10.42 1.92
C LYS A 294 14.33 -10.01 0.73
N GLY A 295 14.14 -10.62 -0.42
CA GLY A 295 14.82 -10.26 -1.68
C GLY A 295 14.50 -8.83 -2.11
N MET A 296 13.23 -8.46 -2.11
CA MET A 296 12.74 -7.10 -2.37
C MET A 296 13.39 -6.09 -1.44
N ARG A 297 13.39 -6.35 -0.12
CA ARG A 297 14.05 -5.45 0.85
C ARG A 297 15.54 -5.32 0.57
N ARG A 298 16.24 -6.41 0.24
CA ARG A 298 17.68 -6.37 -0.09
C ARG A 298 17.95 -5.47 -1.29
N GLU A 299 17.12 -5.55 -2.32
CA GLU A 299 17.19 -4.67 -3.49
C GLU A 299 16.90 -3.22 -3.07
N LEU A 300 15.75 -2.93 -2.46
CA LEU A 300 15.42 -1.58 -1.99
C LEU A 300 16.55 -0.96 -1.15
N ASN A 301 17.12 -1.70 -0.21
CA ASN A 301 18.22 -1.23 0.64
C ASN A 301 19.45 -0.86 -0.20
N LEU A 302 19.82 -1.68 -1.17
CA LEU A 302 20.96 -1.39 -2.05
C LEU A 302 20.70 -0.15 -2.93
N MET A 303 19.45 0.10 -3.37
CA MET A 303 19.04 1.35 -4.05
C MET A 303 18.99 2.57 -3.13
N MET A 304 18.80 2.36 -1.83
CA MET A 304 18.69 3.40 -0.81
C MET A 304 20.01 3.61 -0.06
N THR A 305 21.13 3.07 -0.55
CA THR A 305 22.46 3.19 0.06
C THR A 305 23.35 4.09 -0.82
N PRO A 306 23.66 5.33 -0.42
CA PRO A 306 24.39 6.30 -1.25
C PRO A 306 25.82 5.91 -1.61
N ASP A 307 26.43 4.95 -0.90
CA ASP A 307 27.76 4.42 -1.23
C ASP A 307 27.71 3.04 -1.91
N GLY A 308 26.51 2.47 -2.06
CA GLY A 308 26.27 1.14 -2.60
C GLY A 308 26.91 0.00 -1.80
N GLN A 309 27.38 0.24 -0.57
CA GLN A 309 28.13 -0.73 0.22
C GLN A 309 27.63 -0.90 1.66
N ASP A 310 27.33 0.18 2.41
CA ASP A 310 26.98 0.07 3.83
C ASP A 310 25.90 1.07 4.29
N THR A 311 24.96 0.54 5.09
CA THR A 311 23.86 1.24 5.79
C THR A 311 22.96 2.10 4.90
N PRO A 312 21.75 1.65 4.55
CA PRO A 312 20.85 2.46 3.74
C PRO A 312 20.49 3.75 4.48
N VAL A 313 20.39 4.88 3.76
CA VAL A 313 19.88 6.14 4.35
C VAL A 313 18.38 6.06 4.62
N TYR A 314 17.73 5.04 4.07
CA TYR A 314 16.32 4.74 4.25
C TYR A 314 16.11 3.22 4.18
N ASP A 315 15.63 2.61 5.26
CA ASP A 315 15.31 1.18 5.30
C ASP A 315 13.79 0.98 5.29
N MET A 316 13.30 0.17 4.36
CA MET A 316 11.90 -0.12 4.16
C MET A 316 11.63 -1.61 4.34
N LEU A 317 10.52 -1.95 4.96
CA LEU A 317 10.11 -3.34 5.14
C LEU A 317 8.75 -3.60 4.48
N PRO A 318 8.72 -4.20 3.28
CA PRO A 318 7.55 -4.91 2.78
C PRO A 318 7.22 -6.08 3.73
N ILE A 319 5.94 -6.28 4.03
CA ILE A 319 5.46 -7.36 4.89
C ILE A 319 4.79 -8.42 4.02
N ALA A 320 5.32 -9.64 4.07
CA ALA A 320 4.61 -10.80 3.55
C ALA A 320 3.49 -11.18 4.52
N HIS A 321 2.30 -11.50 4.02
CA HIS A 321 1.20 -12.01 4.80
C HIS A 321 0.54 -13.15 4.05
N THR A 322 0.07 -14.14 4.79
CA THR A 322 -0.68 -15.25 4.22
C THR A 322 -1.98 -15.46 4.97
N ASN A 323 -3.02 -15.85 4.24
CA ASN A 323 -4.35 -15.98 4.84
C ASN A 323 -4.64 -17.39 5.38
N PHE A 324 -3.60 -18.10 5.81
CA PHE A 324 -3.64 -19.53 6.18
C PHE A 324 -4.50 -19.80 7.41
N TRP A 325 -4.76 -18.75 8.17
CA TRP A 325 -5.65 -18.76 9.32
C TRP A 325 -7.13 -18.91 8.94
N ARG A 326 -7.50 -18.74 7.66
CA ARG A 326 -8.88 -18.92 7.16
C ARG A 326 -9.16 -20.39 6.83
N PRO A 327 -10.33 -20.91 7.23
CA PRO A 327 -10.82 -22.18 6.71
C PRO A 327 -11.04 -22.09 5.20
N VAL A 328 -10.53 -23.06 4.45
CA VAL A 328 -10.69 -23.12 2.99
C VAL A 328 -12.16 -23.44 2.66
N ASP A 329 -12.83 -22.59 1.90
CA ASP A 329 -14.21 -22.77 1.44
C ASP A 329 -14.30 -23.49 0.07
N GLY A 330 -13.19 -23.62 -0.63
CA GLY A 330 -13.05 -24.28 -1.92
C GLY A 330 -13.54 -23.45 -3.12
N LEU A 331 -13.78 -22.15 -2.93
CA LEU A 331 -14.16 -21.22 -3.98
C LEU A 331 -12.91 -20.51 -4.55
N PRO A 332 -12.60 -20.69 -5.84
CA PRO A 332 -11.48 -20.00 -6.48
C PRO A 332 -11.46 -18.46 -6.35
N PRO A 333 -12.60 -17.73 -6.41
CA PRO A 333 -12.59 -16.26 -6.32
C PRO A 333 -12.42 -15.70 -4.89
N GLY A 334 -12.09 -16.54 -3.90
CA GLY A 334 -11.73 -16.10 -2.55
C GLY A 334 -10.23 -15.82 -2.40
N PHE A 335 -9.84 -15.17 -1.29
CA PHE A 335 -8.42 -15.08 -0.89
C PHE A 335 -7.89 -16.41 -0.37
N ASP A 336 -8.72 -17.43 -0.16
CA ASP A 336 -8.28 -18.73 0.38
C ASP A 336 -7.11 -19.29 -0.43
N GLY A 337 -6.00 -19.56 0.25
CA GLY A 337 -4.82 -20.09 -0.40
C GLY A 337 -3.93 -19.05 -1.06
N TRP A 338 -4.12 -17.76 -0.77
CA TRP A 338 -3.30 -16.67 -1.31
C TRP A 338 -2.26 -16.18 -0.29
N GLY A 339 -1.11 -15.78 -0.82
CA GLY A 339 -0.11 -14.96 -0.14
C GLY A 339 -0.04 -13.56 -0.74
N GLU A 340 0.34 -12.59 0.07
CA GLU A 340 0.37 -11.17 -0.27
C GLU A 340 1.67 -10.54 0.21
N ILE A 341 2.26 -9.63 -0.59
CA ILE A 341 3.33 -8.74 -0.14
C ILE A 341 2.81 -7.31 -0.10
N HIS A 342 2.83 -6.72 1.09
CA HIS A 342 2.33 -5.38 1.35
C HIS A 342 3.47 -4.37 1.51
N TYR A 343 3.47 -3.35 0.66
CA TYR A 343 4.37 -2.19 0.78
C TYR A 343 3.82 -1.11 1.72
N ASN A 344 2.51 -1.11 1.93
CA ASN A 344 1.78 0.00 2.52
C ASN A 344 0.98 -0.48 3.73
N TYR A 345 1.26 0.07 4.91
CA TYR A 345 0.54 -0.27 6.13
C TYR A 345 0.52 0.86 7.17
N LEU A 346 -0.51 0.82 8.01
CA LEU A 346 -0.65 1.63 9.22
C LEU A 346 -0.68 0.71 10.44
N VAL A 347 -0.03 1.12 11.50
CA VAL A 347 -0.12 0.47 12.81
C VAL A 347 -0.69 1.46 13.81
N PHE A 348 -1.79 1.11 14.45
CA PHE A 348 -2.34 1.88 15.55
C PHE A 348 -2.00 1.22 16.87
N SER A 349 -1.57 2.02 17.84
CA SER A 349 -1.45 1.60 19.23
C SER A 349 -2.75 0.98 19.74
N LYS A 350 -2.62 0.02 20.66
CA LYS A 350 -3.73 -0.73 21.23
C LYS A 350 -4.78 0.13 21.93
N ASP A 351 -4.35 1.25 22.53
CA ASP A 351 -5.21 2.19 23.24
C ASP A 351 -5.92 3.20 22.32
N SER A 352 -5.63 3.19 21.03
CA SER A 352 -6.29 4.07 20.06
C SER A 352 -7.80 3.82 19.98
N ASP A 353 -8.58 4.89 20.03
CA ASP A 353 -10.01 4.93 19.76
C ASP A 353 -10.22 5.59 18.38
N LEU A 354 -10.49 4.77 17.36
CA LEU A 354 -10.59 5.20 15.97
C LEU A 354 -11.98 5.77 15.62
N THR A 355 -12.78 6.17 16.61
CA THR A 355 -14.09 6.77 16.39
C THR A 355 -14.04 8.29 16.35
N ALA A 356 -15.11 8.93 15.89
CA ALA A 356 -15.21 10.39 15.89
C ALA A 356 -15.16 10.96 17.32
N GLY A 357 -14.18 11.83 17.59
CA GLY A 357 -13.91 12.35 18.92
C GLY A 357 -12.93 11.51 19.74
N GLY A 358 -12.59 10.30 19.28
CA GLY A 358 -11.54 9.44 19.81
C GLY A 358 -10.14 9.99 19.57
N HIS A 359 -9.13 9.17 19.81
CA HIS A 359 -7.72 9.53 19.73
C HIS A 359 -6.93 8.38 19.13
N ALA A 360 -5.81 8.67 18.47
CA ALA A 360 -4.99 7.63 17.87
C ALA A 360 -3.51 7.95 17.95
N LYS A 361 -2.69 6.93 18.17
CA LYS A 361 -1.23 7.00 18.02
C LYS A 361 -0.79 5.83 17.19
N GLY A 362 0.24 6.01 16.37
CA GLY A 362 0.64 4.94 15.49
C GLY A 362 1.83 5.26 14.61
N ALA A 363 2.01 4.39 13.62
CA ALA A 363 3.05 4.47 12.62
C ALA A 363 2.48 4.18 11.23
N PHE A 364 3.21 4.61 10.21
CA PHE A 364 2.90 4.32 8.81
C PHE A 364 4.19 4.02 8.05
N VAL A 365 4.07 3.14 7.07
CA VAL A 365 5.07 2.89 6.02
C VAL A 365 4.33 2.87 4.70
N LEU A 366 4.75 3.74 3.78
CA LEU A 366 4.07 4.01 2.53
C LEU A 366 5.05 4.01 1.36
N VAL A 367 4.61 3.48 0.23
CA VAL A 367 5.28 3.54 -1.07
C VAL A 367 4.28 4.05 -2.08
N PHE A 368 4.69 5.06 -2.82
CA PHE A 368 3.89 5.77 -3.80
C PHE A 368 4.52 5.65 -5.17
N ASP A 369 3.72 5.25 -6.15
CA ASP A 369 4.05 5.27 -7.58
C ASP A 369 3.38 6.50 -8.23
N ALA A 370 4.14 7.25 -9.03
CA ALA A 370 3.60 8.35 -9.81
C ALA A 370 2.64 7.83 -10.90
N ASN A 371 1.60 8.60 -11.21
CA ASN A 371 0.63 8.18 -12.23
C ASN A 371 1.11 8.40 -13.67
N GLU A 372 2.01 9.36 -13.87
CA GLU A 372 2.41 9.85 -15.20
C GLU A 372 3.93 9.76 -15.45
N SER A 373 4.70 9.29 -14.46
CA SER A 373 6.15 9.13 -14.55
C SER A 373 6.59 7.85 -13.85
N SER A 374 7.86 7.49 -13.99
CA SER A 374 8.44 6.36 -13.28
C SER A 374 8.91 6.73 -11.86
N SER A 375 8.56 7.93 -11.37
CA SER A 375 8.99 8.45 -10.06
C SER A 375 8.31 7.74 -8.89
N ARG A 376 9.00 7.65 -7.75
CA ARG A 376 8.51 7.00 -6.53
C ARG A 376 8.82 7.79 -5.28
N PHE A 377 7.97 7.63 -4.27
CA PHE A 377 8.20 8.12 -2.92
C PHE A 377 8.05 7.00 -1.91
N PHE A 378 9.00 6.90 -1.00
CA PHE A 378 8.94 6.03 0.17
C PHE A 378 8.86 6.93 1.39
N VAL A 379 7.88 6.69 2.25
CA VAL A 379 7.61 7.56 3.41
C VAL A 379 7.31 6.69 4.61
N LYS A 380 7.99 6.91 5.73
CA LYS A 380 7.69 6.24 7.00
C LYS A 380 7.74 7.23 8.15
N GLY A 381 6.93 6.99 9.17
CA GLY A 381 6.91 7.85 10.34
C GLY A 381 5.91 7.43 11.40
N THR A 382 5.81 8.25 12.43
CA THR A 382 4.91 8.07 13.56
C THR A 382 3.96 9.26 13.70
N PHE A 383 2.79 9.06 14.28
CA PHE A 383 1.79 10.11 14.48
C PHE A 383 1.14 10.06 15.86
N ASP A 384 0.67 11.22 16.31
CA ASP A 384 -0.22 11.42 17.46
C ASP A 384 -1.43 12.26 17.02
N ILE A 385 -2.63 11.74 17.27
CA ILE A 385 -3.92 12.35 16.98
C ILE A 385 -4.65 12.48 18.31
N PRO A 386 -4.55 13.65 18.96
CA PRO A 386 -5.19 13.88 20.26
C PRO A 386 -6.72 13.83 20.18
N ARG A 387 -7.27 14.15 19.01
CA ARG A 387 -8.71 14.10 18.75
C ARG A 387 -9.03 13.92 17.26
N ILE A 388 -9.69 12.84 16.91
CA ILE A 388 -10.21 12.58 15.57
C ILE A 388 -11.47 13.44 15.35
N LYS A 389 -11.50 14.23 14.28
CA LYS A 389 -12.69 15.04 13.94
C LYS A 389 -13.75 14.17 13.27
N LYS A 390 -15.01 14.62 13.30
CA LYS A 390 -16.02 14.14 12.36
C LYS A 390 -15.99 15.05 11.13
N ASP A 391 -15.99 14.50 9.92
CA ASP A 391 -16.20 15.30 8.73
C ASP A 391 -17.57 16.01 8.82
N LYS A 392 -17.59 17.28 8.45
CA LYS A 392 -18.81 18.10 8.40
C LYS A 392 -19.45 18.09 7.02
N TRP A 393 -18.70 17.69 6.00
CA TRP A 393 -19.14 17.64 4.60
C TRP A 393 -19.67 16.26 4.21
N VAL A 394 -20.22 15.54 5.18
CA VAL A 394 -20.80 14.21 4.95
C VAL A 394 -22.10 14.35 4.17
N THR A 395 -22.17 13.67 3.03
CA THR A 395 -23.46 13.39 2.39
C THR A 395 -23.98 12.11 3.03
N PRO A 396 -25.13 12.13 3.72
CA PRO A 396 -25.66 10.91 4.32
C PRO A 396 -25.85 9.86 3.21
N ASN A 397 -25.11 8.76 3.29
CA ASN A 397 -25.24 7.59 2.41
C ASN A 397 -24.82 7.81 0.93
N LEU A 398 -23.74 8.54 0.65
CA LEU A 398 -23.21 8.68 -0.72
C LEU A 398 -22.97 7.33 -1.40
N GLU A 399 -22.44 6.35 -0.68
CA GLU A 399 -22.21 4.99 -1.21
C GLU A 399 -23.51 4.34 -1.69
N LEU A 400 -24.55 4.33 -0.85
CA LEU A 400 -25.86 3.79 -1.20
C LEU A 400 -26.45 4.52 -2.40
N GLU A 401 -26.37 5.86 -2.42
CA GLU A 401 -26.83 6.67 -3.54
C GLU A 401 -26.09 6.30 -4.84
N LYS A 402 -24.77 6.09 -4.78
CA LYS A 402 -23.96 5.72 -5.95
C LYS A 402 -24.20 4.29 -6.41
N LEU A 403 -24.39 3.35 -5.51
CA LEU A 403 -24.75 1.97 -5.88
C LEU A 403 -26.13 1.93 -6.54
N GLN A 404 -27.11 2.66 -5.99
CA GLN A 404 -28.43 2.82 -6.59
C GLN A 404 -28.38 3.53 -7.95
N GLU A 405 -27.63 4.63 -8.06
CA GLU A 405 -27.44 5.39 -9.31
C GLU A 405 -26.83 4.52 -10.41
N ASN A 406 -25.86 3.67 -10.07
CA ASN A 406 -25.16 2.80 -11.01
C ASN A 406 -25.84 1.42 -11.21
N GLY A 407 -26.95 1.14 -10.52
CA GLY A 407 -27.64 -0.15 -10.59
C GLY A 407 -26.80 -1.33 -10.11
N VAL A 408 -25.85 -1.10 -9.20
CA VAL A 408 -24.98 -2.15 -8.64
C VAL A 408 -25.76 -2.89 -7.56
N GLN A 409 -26.01 -4.18 -7.78
CA GLN A 409 -26.57 -5.08 -6.77
C GLN A 409 -25.43 -5.84 -6.09
N LEU A 410 -25.37 -5.77 -4.76
CA LEU A 410 -24.49 -6.63 -3.99
C LEU A 410 -25.21 -7.96 -3.76
N CYS A 411 -24.56 -9.08 -4.11
CA CYS A 411 -25.08 -10.41 -3.83
C CYS A 411 -26.48 -10.73 -4.44
N ASP A 412 -26.85 -10.13 -5.58
CA ASP A 412 -28.20 -10.24 -6.18
C ASP A 412 -29.35 -9.81 -5.23
N ALA A 413 -29.05 -9.12 -4.13
CA ALA A 413 -30.06 -8.63 -3.20
C ALA A 413 -30.87 -7.51 -3.89
N PRO A 414 -32.21 -7.57 -3.87
CA PRO A 414 -33.06 -6.56 -4.51
C PRO A 414 -32.97 -5.19 -3.82
N SER A 415 -32.50 -5.13 -2.56
CA SER A 415 -32.26 -3.89 -1.82
C SER A 415 -31.22 -4.04 -0.70
N TRP A 416 -30.54 -2.94 -0.36
CA TRP A 416 -29.58 -2.87 0.76
C TRP A 416 -30.23 -2.96 2.15
N THR A 417 -31.50 -2.57 2.28
CA THR A 417 -32.24 -2.68 3.56
C THR A 417 -32.42 -4.13 4.02
N ASP A 418 -32.25 -5.09 3.10
CA ASP A 418 -32.33 -6.53 3.39
C ASP A 418 -30.94 -7.15 3.64
N ALA A 419 -29.85 -6.41 3.40
CA ALA A 419 -28.48 -6.90 3.46
C ALA A 419 -27.90 -6.97 4.89
N ASN A 420 -28.59 -6.49 5.94
CA ASN A 420 -28.16 -6.60 7.35
C ASN A 420 -26.69 -6.22 7.63
N LEU A 421 -26.09 -5.33 6.83
CA LEU A 421 -24.79 -4.76 7.16
C LEU A 421 -25.03 -3.61 8.14
N ASP A 422 -24.84 -3.87 9.43
CA ASP A 422 -24.73 -2.83 10.46
C ASP A 422 -23.46 -2.00 10.18
N LYS A 423 -23.51 -1.09 9.19
CA LYS A 423 -22.80 0.17 9.29
C LYS A 423 -23.80 1.13 9.92
N ASP A 424 -24.04 1.00 11.22
CA ASP A 424 -24.91 1.95 11.93
C ASP A 424 -24.26 3.34 11.81
N PRO A 425 -24.81 4.28 11.01
CA PRO A 425 -24.14 5.55 10.77
C PRO A 425 -24.29 6.52 11.96
N GLY A 426 -24.94 6.12 13.06
CA GLY A 426 -25.43 7.09 14.03
C GLY A 426 -25.93 6.62 15.39
N ALA A 427 -25.79 5.36 15.83
CA ALA A 427 -26.14 5.02 17.21
C ALA A 427 -25.07 5.45 18.23
N GLY A 428 -25.11 6.72 18.63
CA GLY A 428 -24.73 7.06 20.01
C GLY A 428 -23.91 8.33 20.24
N ALA A 429 -24.23 9.46 19.61
CA ALA A 429 -23.88 10.78 20.19
C ALA A 429 -24.73 11.91 19.57
N GLU A 430 -25.89 12.18 20.18
CA GLU A 430 -26.46 13.54 20.21
C GLU A 430 -25.82 14.35 21.34
#